data_AF-A0A1I8GJ53-F1
#
_entry.id   AF-A0A1I8GJ53-F1
#
_cell.length_a   1.000
_cell.length_b   1.000
_cell.length_c   1.000
_cell.angle_alpha   90.00
_cell.angle_beta   90.00
_cell.angle_gamma   90.00
#
_symmetry.space_group_name_H-M   'P 1'
#
loop_
_entity.id
_entity.type
_entity.pdbx_description
1 polymer ?
#
loop_
_entity_poly.entity_id
_entity_poly.type
_entity_poly.pdbx_seq_one_letter_code
_entity_poly.pdbx_strand_id
1 'polypeptide(L)'
;TAGFALLLLLLCTWSLSDIKDKATINKNFFKDPVDLESIGHFVYSAYFDTRPTLNGRKYVRVITVLDTKAYEKELICQFMHQSGHLSFSTVAKRSAIGAGMGHKQHYYKEFVLSCPVADDLRFAAFVFIQTGDASLRSQVMRIINCVSVTFGKPDEYRLIEWLEAQRLLKMDKVQLHFYHMTNKNFESVAQAYSAEGFVNVRKLGCPFCEAGQEESLGLLLMSPAINQCFYENLGRYTYTAVFDLDEIIVPQQHPDYPTLLSALEKRANSSSFAFRNWYHFSELGEDSSVDPRMYMLRHPYSTKQESPPDYSIKSIHKSCCVVALHNHFSWEDVPKPNTKRSRYNAEVQIGVNEHYKRCHLDKEACKEMTDVKHNKDGFRLRQLLGKELTAAFRGKVKQIFGAS
;
A
#
# COMPACT_ATOMS: atom_id res chain seq x y z
N THR A 1 37.87 -9.95 14.73
CA THR A 1 37.75 -10.27 13.29
C THR A 1 36.34 -9.93 12.84
N ALA A 2 36.04 -8.64 12.63
CA ALA A 2 36.29 -7.89 11.37
C ALA A 2 35.24 -8.26 10.29
N GLY A 3 34.42 -7.33 9.77
CA GLY A 3 34.30 -5.91 10.12
C GLY A 3 33.05 -5.25 9.49
N PHE A 4 32.74 -4.03 9.93
CA PHE A 4 31.74 -3.16 9.31
C PHE A 4 32.15 -2.79 7.87
N ALA A 5 31.23 -2.87 6.90
CA ALA A 5 31.28 -2.08 5.67
C ALA A 5 29.90 -1.98 5.01
N LEU A 6 29.67 -0.87 4.30
CA LEU A 6 28.41 -0.43 3.69
C LEU A 6 28.63 -0.18 2.18
N LEU A 7 27.54 0.06 1.46
CA LEU A 7 27.42 0.94 0.28
C LEU A 7 27.35 0.29 -1.12
N LEU A 8 26.90 1.12 -2.07
CA LEU A 8 26.08 0.84 -3.24
C LEU A 8 26.36 1.91 -4.32
N LEU A 9 26.05 1.62 -5.59
CA LEU A 9 25.92 2.53 -6.75
C LEU A 9 25.21 1.70 -7.85
N LEU A 10 24.29 2.17 -8.69
CA LEU A 10 23.76 3.48 -9.12
C LEU A 10 22.19 3.38 -9.17
N LEU A 11 21.34 4.41 -9.25
CA LEU A 11 21.37 5.89 -9.28
C LEU A 11 20.70 6.44 -7.98
N CYS A 12 20.29 7.71 -7.75
CA CYS A 12 20.26 8.95 -8.53
C CYS A 12 20.64 10.18 -7.65
N THR A 13 21.09 11.26 -8.30
CA THR A 13 21.33 12.65 -7.81
C THR A 13 22.09 12.92 -6.47
N TRP A 14 23.37 13.34 -6.60
CA TRP A 14 24.21 14.24 -5.76
C TRP A 14 23.84 14.43 -4.26
N SER A 15 24.73 14.19 -3.30
CA SER A 15 26.06 14.83 -3.17
C SER A 15 27.06 13.95 -2.39
N LEU A 16 28.32 13.92 -2.82
CA LEU A 16 29.42 13.16 -2.20
C LEU A 16 30.73 13.98 -2.20
N SER A 17 31.12 14.54 -1.05
CA SER A 17 32.32 15.38 -0.92
C SER A 17 33.61 14.65 -0.52
N ASP A 18 33.55 13.44 0.06
CA ASP A 18 34.69 12.84 0.75
C ASP A 18 34.94 11.34 0.45
N ILE A 19 35.28 10.99 -0.80
CA ILE A 19 35.93 9.70 -1.11
C ILE A 19 37.12 9.95 -2.03
N LYS A 20 38.32 9.57 -1.55
CA LYS A 20 39.62 10.06 -2.06
C LYS A 20 40.23 9.31 -3.25
N ASP A 21 39.61 8.26 -3.78
CA ASP A 21 40.24 7.41 -4.81
C ASP A 21 39.34 7.13 -6.02
N LYS A 22 39.18 8.16 -6.87
CA LYS A 22 38.32 8.12 -8.07
C LYS A 22 38.97 7.46 -9.30
N ALA A 23 40.27 7.16 -9.25
CA ALA A 23 41.03 6.77 -10.45
C ALA A 23 40.90 5.28 -10.80
N THR A 24 40.84 4.40 -9.79
CA THR A 24 40.98 2.95 -9.97
C THR A 24 39.69 2.25 -10.37
N ILE A 25 38.53 2.73 -9.90
CA ILE A 25 37.21 2.13 -10.19
C ILE A 25 36.76 2.43 -11.64
N ASN A 26 37.09 3.60 -12.18
CA ASN A 26 36.63 4.06 -13.49
C ASN A 26 37.25 3.33 -14.71
N LYS A 27 38.26 2.46 -14.52
CA LYS A 27 38.96 1.80 -15.65
C LYS A 27 38.33 0.50 -16.15
N ASN A 28 37.50 -0.17 -15.34
CA ASN A 28 36.98 -1.51 -15.65
C ASN A 28 35.46 -1.57 -15.90
N PHE A 29 34.73 -0.46 -15.74
CA PHE A 29 33.34 -0.39 -16.17
C PHE A 29 33.26 0.05 -17.63
N PHE A 30 32.86 -0.88 -18.50
CA PHE A 30 32.40 -0.53 -19.85
C PHE A 30 31.26 0.48 -19.72
N LYS A 31 31.38 1.59 -20.45
CA LYS A 31 30.28 2.54 -20.62
C LYS A 31 29.24 1.93 -21.56
N ASP A 32 28.24 1.24 -21.03
CA ASP A 32 26.93 1.20 -21.67
C ASP A 32 26.20 2.50 -21.28
N PRO A 33 25.89 3.40 -22.24
CA PRO A 33 25.55 4.80 -21.95
C PRO A 33 24.05 5.02 -21.79
N VAL A 34 23.30 4.05 -21.26
CA VAL A 34 21.84 4.12 -21.20
C VAL A 34 21.38 4.48 -19.79
N ASP A 35 21.18 5.78 -19.60
CA ASP A 35 20.62 6.35 -18.37
C ASP A 35 19.19 5.83 -18.18
N LEU A 36 18.90 5.18 -17.05
CA LEU A 36 17.60 4.54 -16.79
C LEU A 36 16.44 5.55 -16.83
N GLU A 37 16.68 6.82 -16.50
CA GLU A 37 15.69 7.88 -16.62
C GLU A 37 15.39 8.25 -18.08
N SER A 38 16.37 8.10 -18.99
CA SER A 38 16.19 8.28 -20.45
C SER A 38 15.47 7.11 -21.16
N ILE A 39 15.23 6.01 -20.44
CA ILE A 39 14.69 4.75 -20.98
C ILE A 39 13.18 4.61 -20.75
N GLY A 40 12.57 5.44 -19.89
CA GLY A 40 11.17 5.26 -19.48
C GLY A 40 10.96 4.05 -18.54
N HIS A 41 12.02 3.66 -17.83
CA HIS A 41 12.03 2.59 -16.82
C HIS A 41 12.19 3.19 -15.42
N PHE A 42 11.14 3.13 -14.61
CA PHE A 42 11.09 3.81 -13.33
C PHE A 42 11.07 2.79 -12.19
N VAL A 43 12.25 2.43 -11.70
CA VAL A 43 12.43 1.54 -10.54
C VAL A 43 12.25 2.35 -9.25
N TYR A 44 11.26 1.96 -8.44
CA TYR A 44 10.95 2.61 -7.16
C TYR A 44 11.78 2.04 -6.02
N SER A 45 11.91 0.71 -5.99
CA SER A 45 12.55 -0.02 -4.89
C SER A 45 12.76 -1.50 -5.25
N ALA A 46 13.67 -2.15 -4.52
CA ALA A 46 13.96 -3.58 -4.68
C ALA A 46 14.10 -4.28 -3.31
N TYR A 47 13.56 -5.50 -3.19
CA TYR A 47 13.49 -6.26 -1.94
C TYR A 47 13.86 -7.71 -2.16
N PHE A 48 14.50 -8.33 -1.18
CA PHE A 48 14.83 -9.75 -1.20
C PHE A 48 13.79 -10.59 -0.46
N ASP A 49 13.08 -11.41 -1.21
CA ASP A 49 11.96 -12.21 -0.75
C ASP A 49 12.39 -13.67 -0.53
N THR A 50 12.53 -14.03 0.75
CA THR A 50 12.92 -15.37 1.24
C THR A 50 11.84 -16.01 2.10
N ARG A 51 10.56 -15.63 1.90
CA ARG A 51 9.45 -16.17 2.69
C ARG A 51 9.39 -17.71 2.59
N PRO A 52 9.16 -18.45 3.69
CA PRO A 52 9.08 -19.91 3.67
C PRO A 52 8.06 -20.49 2.68
N THR A 53 7.00 -19.73 2.38
CA THR A 53 5.96 -20.05 1.39
C THR A 53 6.46 -20.18 -0.04
N LEU A 54 7.68 -19.73 -0.34
CA LEU A 54 8.32 -19.86 -1.65
C LEU A 54 8.97 -21.25 -1.87
N ASN A 55 8.85 -22.17 -0.91
CA ASN A 55 9.42 -23.53 -0.95
C ASN A 55 10.93 -23.52 -1.25
N GLY A 56 11.69 -22.74 -0.47
CA GLY A 56 13.15 -22.60 -0.59
C GLY A 56 13.62 -21.63 -1.66
N ARG A 57 12.78 -21.30 -2.66
CA ARG A 57 13.12 -20.33 -3.71
C ARG A 57 13.28 -18.93 -3.13
N LYS A 58 14.22 -18.17 -3.68
CA LYS A 58 14.55 -16.81 -3.27
C LYS A 58 14.38 -15.88 -4.47
N TYR A 59 13.91 -14.65 -4.25
CA TYR A 59 13.71 -13.68 -5.32
C TYR A 59 14.22 -12.29 -4.93
N VAL A 60 14.79 -11.55 -5.87
CA VAL A 60 14.76 -10.08 -5.79
C VAL A 60 13.48 -9.60 -6.46
N ARG A 61 12.67 -8.85 -5.74
CA ARG A 61 11.41 -8.25 -6.16
C ARG A 61 11.66 -6.78 -6.44
N VAL A 62 11.54 -6.34 -7.69
CA VAL A 62 11.77 -4.95 -8.10
C VAL A 62 10.43 -4.31 -8.45
N ILE A 63 10.09 -3.22 -7.79
CA ILE A 63 8.85 -2.47 -8.04
C ILE A 63 9.16 -1.41 -9.10
N THR A 64 8.41 -1.43 -10.20
CA THR A 64 8.72 -0.62 -11.37
C THR A 64 7.48 -0.17 -12.14
N VAL A 65 7.61 0.95 -12.86
CA VAL A 65 6.72 1.34 -13.94
C VAL A 65 7.53 1.36 -15.24
N LEU A 66 7.02 0.73 -16.29
CA LEU A 66 7.71 0.54 -17.58
C LEU A 66 6.84 1.03 -18.73
N ASP A 67 7.40 1.71 -19.73
CA ASP A 67 6.72 1.86 -21.03
C ASP A 67 6.74 0.53 -21.79
N THR A 68 5.56 -0.07 -21.98
CA THR A 68 5.46 -1.38 -22.64
C THR A 68 5.59 -1.30 -24.15
N LYS A 69 5.46 -0.12 -24.77
CA LYS A 69 5.67 0.05 -26.22
C LYS A 69 7.15 0.05 -26.59
N ALA A 70 7.99 0.63 -25.75
CA ALA A 70 9.44 0.59 -25.95
C ALA A 70 10.04 -0.81 -25.71
N TYR A 71 9.42 -1.65 -24.85
CA TYR A 71 10.02 -2.90 -24.37
C TYR A 71 9.06 -4.11 -24.31
N GLU A 72 8.79 -4.72 -25.47
CA GLU A 72 8.14 -6.03 -25.56
C GLU A 72 9.06 -7.19 -25.06
N LYS A 73 10.37 -7.01 -25.21
CA LYS A 73 11.42 -8.01 -24.92
C LYS A 73 11.44 -8.47 -23.45
N GLU A 74 12.12 -9.59 -23.22
CA GLU A 74 12.39 -10.09 -21.88
C GLU A 74 13.33 -9.16 -21.11
N LEU A 75 13.07 -8.99 -19.81
CA LEU A 75 13.96 -8.27 -18.90
C LEU A 75 14.88 -9.28 -18.22
N ILE A 76 16.18 -8.98 -18.18
CA ILE A 76 17.20 -9.85 -17.60
C ILE A 76 17.74 -9.19 -16.33
N CYS A 77 17.68 -9.88 -15.21
CA CYS A 77 18.35 -9.44 -13.98
C CYS A 77 19.76 -10.04 -13.96
N GLN A 78 20.76 -9.18 -13.89
CA GLN A 78 22.18 -9.56 -13.80
C GLN A 78 22.64 -9.46 -12.33
N PHE A 79 23.22 -10.53 -11.82
CA PHE A 79 23.78 -10.58 -10.46
C PHE A 79 25.30 -10.54 -10.56
N MET A 80 25.92 -9.53 -9.96
CA MET A 80 27.37 -9.33 -10.01
C MET A 80 28.03 -9.79 -8.71
N HIS A 81 29.26 -10.28 -8.82
CA HIS A 81 30.17 -10.50 -7.70
C HIS A 81 30.76 -9.16 -7.22
N GLN A 82 31.23 -9.10 -5.96
CA GLN A 82 31.86 -7.91 -5.37
C GLN A 82 33.07 -7.40 -6.17
N SER A 83 33.76 -8.27 -6.92
CA SER A 83 34.87 -7.89 -7.81
C SER A 83 34.43 -7.22 -9.12
N GLY A 84 33.14 -6.97 -9.34
CA GLY A 84 32.59 -6.40 -10.58
C GLY A 84 32.41 -7.39 -11.74
N HIS A 85 32.63 -8.69 -11.53
CA HIS A 85 32.36 -9.72 -12.54
C HIS A 85 30.90 -10.18 -12.49
N LEU A 86 30.31 -10.50 -13.64
CA LEU A 86 28.99 -11.14 -13.70
C LEU A 86 29.05 -12.53 -13.05
N SER A 87 28.19 -12.79 -12.07
CA SER A 87 28.06 -14.09 -11.41
C SER A 87 27.07 -14.97 -12.15
N PHE A 88 25.84 -14.49 -12.35
CA PHE A 88 24.82 -15.14 -13.17
C PHE A 88 23.75 -14.14 -13.63
N SER A 89 22.93 -14.57 -14.60
CA SER A 89 21.79 -13.82 -15.10
C SER A 89 20.52 -14.66 -15.01
N THR A 90 19.37 -14.02 -14.86
CA THR A 90 18.05 -14.67 -14.86
C THR A 90 17.03 -13.84 -15.63
N VAL A 91 15.97 -14.47 -16.14
CA VAL A 91 14.84 -13.75 -16.73
C VAL A 91 13.91 -13.28 -15.62
N ALA A 92 13.56 -12.00 -15.63
CA ALA A 92 12.63 -11.40 -14.69
C ALA A 92 11.19 -11.81 -15.03
N LYS A 93 10.51 -12.50 -14.11
CA LYS A 93 9.05 -12.69 -14.26
C LYS A 93 8.35 -11.36 -14.01
N ARG A 94 7.55 -10.90 -14.98
CA ARG A 94 6.68 -9.72 -14.87
C ARG A 94 5.36 -10.09 -14.18
N SER A 95 5.09 -9.53 -13.00
CA SER A 95 3.80 -9.62 -12.32
C SER A 95 3.14 -8.25 -12.34
N ALA A 96 2.05 -8.08 -13.09
CA ALA A 96 1.36 -6.79 -13.15
C ALA A 96 0.75 -6.43 -11.80
N ILE A 97 0.80 -5.14 -11.43
CA ILE A 97 0.18 -4.59 -10.21
C ILE A 97 -0.81 -3.47 -10.49
N GLY A 98 -0.87 -2.95 -11.73
CA GLY A 98 -1.79 -1.87 -12.10
C GLY A 98 -2.28 -1.98 -13.55
N ALA A 99 -3.30 -1.18 -13.86
CA ALA A 99 -4.01 -1.24 -15.12
C ALA A 99 -3.15 -0.74 -16.31
N GLY A 100 -2.17 0.13 -16.02
CA GLY A 100 -1.43 0.91 -17.00
C GLY A 100 -2.21 2.13 -17.52
N MET A 101 -1.48 3.08 -18.09
CA MET A 101 -2.03 4.34 -18.62
C MET A 101 -1.21 4.82 -19.82
N GLY A 102 -1.92 5.27 -20.87
CA GLY A 102 -1.31 5.93 -22.02
C GLY A 102 -0.99 7.39 -21.71
N HIS A 103 0.23 7.84 -22.01
CA HIS A 103 0.66 9.23 -21.83
C HIS A 103 1.71 9.60 -22.87
N LYS A 104 1.56 10.76 -23.53
CA LYS A 104 2.49 11.30 -24.57
C LYS A 104 3.05 10.22 -25.51
N GLN A 105 2.15 9.49 -26.18
CA GLN A 105 2.42 8.36 -27.10
C GLN A 105 2.92 7.05 -26.47
N HIS A 106 3.54 7.09 -25.29
CA HIS A 106 3.92 5.93 -24.48
C HIS A 106 2.72 5.23 -23.83
N TYR A 107 2.91 4.00 -23.35
CA TYR A 107 1.94 3.30 -22.50
C TYR A 107 2.65 2.68 -21.30
N TYR A 108 2.53 3.36 -20.16
CA TYR A 108 3.17 2.95 -18.92
C TYR A 108 2.34 1.86 -18.22
N LYS A 109 3.02 0.86 -17.65
CA LYS A 109 2.39 -0.18 -16.85
C LYS A 109 3.24 -0.58 -15.64
N GLU A 110 2.55 -0.87 -14.56
CA GLU A 110 3.10 -1.08 -13.23
C GLU A 110 3.34 -2.57 -12.97
N PHE A 111 4.55 -2.93 -12.53
CA PHE A 111 4.94 -4.32 -12.29
C PHE A 111 5.72 -4.50 -10.97
N VAL A 112 5.55 -5.68 -10.38
CA VAL A 112 6.61 -6.33 -9.58
C VAL A 112 7.38 -7.26 -10.52
N LEU A 113 8.63 -6.95 -10.79
CA LEU A 113 9.56 -7.88 -11.43
C LEU A 113 10.08 -8.84 -10.38
N SER A 114 10.11 -10.13 -10.72
CA SER A 114 10.62 -11.17 -9.83
C SER A 114 11.82 -11.85 -10.47
N CYS A 115 13.02 -11.55 -9.97
CA CYS A 115 14.29 -12.11 -10.38
C CYS A 115 14.61 -13.34 -9.50
N PRO A 116 14.56 -14.58 -10.01
CA PRO A 116 15.02 -15.76 -9.27
C PRO A 116 16.48 -15.61 -8.83
N VAL A 117 16.78 -15.98 -7.59
CA VAL A 117 18.13 -15.96 -7.03
C VAL A 117 18.61 -17.41 -6.85
N ALA A 118 19.78 -17.73 -7.37
CA ALA A 118 20.39 -19.05 -7.27
C ALA A 118 20.69 -19.42 -5.80
N ASP A 119 20.72 -20.72 -5.49
CA ASP A 119 20.87 -21.17 -4.10
C ASP A 119 22.24 -20.89 -3.48
N ASP A 120 23.30 -20.91 -4.29
CA ASP A 120 24.66 -20.56 -3.85
C ASP A 120 24.90 -19.04 -3.83
N LEU A 121 24.27 -18.39 -2.85
CA LEU A 121 24.39 -16.96 -2.60
C LEU A 121 25.74 -16.53 -2.02
N ARG A 122 26.74 -17.41 -1.90
CA ARG A 122 28.06 -17.08 -1.33
C ARG A 122 28.81 -15.98 -2.10
N PHE A 123 28.40 -15.68 -3.34
CA PHE A 123 29.15 -14.82 -4.25
C PHE A 123 28.29 -13.79 -5.05
N ALA A 124 27.03 -13.55 -4.68
CA ALA A 124 26.21 -12.51 -5.31
C ALA A 124 26.08 -11.27 -4.40
N ALA A 125 26.42 -10.10 -4.93
CA ALA A 125 26.26 -8.83 -4.22
C ALA A 125 24.85 -8.21 -4.45
N PHE A 126 24.53 -7.24 -3.59
CA PHE A 126 23.35 -6.33 -3.64
C PHE A 126 22.00 -6.89 -3.15
N VAL A 127 21.67 -6.56 -1.90
CA VAL A 127 20.32 -6.56 -1.29
C VAL A 127 20.29 -5.46 -0.22
N PHE A 128 19.19 -4.70 -0.08
CA PHE A 128 18.96 -3.89 1.12
C PHE A 128 17.62 -4.25 1.77
N ILE A 129 17.66 -4.76 3.00
CA ILE A 129 16.49 -4.96 3.86
C ILE A 129 16.87 -4.51 5.26
N GLN A 130 16.03 -3.69 5.88
CA GLN A 130 16.10 -3.45 7.31
C GLN A 130 15.36 -4.56 8.05
N THR A 131 16.08 -5.60 8.50
CA THR A 131 15.52 -6.56 9.45
C THR A 131 15.66 -6.02 10.88
N GLY A 132 14.54 -5.75 11.54
CA GLY A 132 14.50 -5.89 13.00
C GLY A 132 14.48 -7.38 13.34
N ASP A 133 15.10 -7.78 14.45
CA ASP A 133 15.31 -9.19 14.81
C ASP A 133 14.07 -10.08 14.61
N ALA A 134 14.24 -11.13 13.80
CA ALA A 134 13.22 -12.14 13.55
C ALA A 134 13.22 -13.26 14.62
N SER A 135 13.86 -13.01 15.78
CA SER A 135 13.86 -13.91 16.93
C SER A 135 12.47 -13.98 17.57
N LEU A 136 11.66 -14.92 17.08
CA LEU A 136 10.47 -15.48 17.72
C LEU A 136 9.60 -14.47 18.52
N ARG A 137 9.22 -13.34 17.92
CA ARG A 137 8.20 -12.48 18.53
C ARG A 137 6.90 -13.27 18.65
N SER A 138 6.31 -13.23 19.85
CA SER A 138 5.06 -13.90 20.22
C SER A 138 3.97 -13.75 19.16
N GLN A 139 3.06 -14.72 19.05
CA GLN A 139 1.97 -14.85 18.08
C GLN A 139 0.87 -13.76 18.16
N VAL A 140 1.24 -12.50 18.38
CA VAL A 140 0.37 -11.34 18.19
C VAL A 140 0.16 -11.19 16.69
N MET A 141 -1.09 -11.27 16.23
CA MET A 141 -1.44 -11.00 14.85
C MET A 141 -1.25 -9.50 14.59
N ARG A 142 -0.25 -9.14 13.79
CA ARG A 142 0.09 -7.75 13.51
C ARG A 142 -0.41 -7.32 12.14
N ILE A 143 -0.97 -6.11 12.05
CA ILE A 143 -1.66 -5.60 10.85
C ILE A 143 -1.11 -4.21 10.50
N ILE A 144 -0.69 -4.03 9.25
CA ILE A 144 -0.33 -2.72 8.69
C ILE A 144 -1.30 -2.34 7.57
N ASN A 145 -1.77 -1.09 7.50
CA ASN A 145 -2.46 -0.57 6.33
C ASN A 145 -1.51 0.21 5.41
N CYS A 146 -1.57 -0.10 4.12
CA CYS A 146 -0.75 0.46 3.06
C CYS A 146 -1.58 1.41 2.20
N VAL A 147 -1.51 2.70 2.50
CA VAL A 147 -2.36 3.73 1.89
C VAL A 147 -1.56 4.53 0.87
N SER A 148 -2.11 4.69 -0.33
CA SER A 148 -1.59 5.65 -1.32
C SER A 148 -2.43 6.92 -1.31
N VAL A 149 -1.87 7.98 -0.76
CA VAL A 149 -2.44 9.34 -0.77
C VAL A 149 -2.05 10.07 -2.08
N THR A 150 -1.85 9.34 -3.17
CA THR A 150 -1.51 9.87 -4.50
C THR A 150 -2.74 10.28 -5.30
N PHE A 151 -3.94 9.99 -4.79
CA PHE A 151 -5.22 10.34 -5.40
C PHE A 151 -6.17 10.92 -4.35
N GLY A 152 -6.94 11.95 -4.74
CA GLY A 152 -7.81 12.71 -3.84
C GLY A 152 -7.10 13.86 -3.10
N LYS A 153 -7.90 14.71 -2.44
CA LYS A 153 -7.45 15.89 -1.68
C LYS A 153 -7.95 15.77 -0.23
N PRO A 154 -7.37 14.88 0.59
CA PRO A 154 -7.83 14.64 1.94
C PRO A 154 -7.54 15.83 2.86
N ASP A 155 -8.48 16.07 3.75
CA ASP A 155 -8.46 17.11 4.78
C ASP A 155 -7.81 16.58 6.08
N GLU A 156 -7.20 17.45 6.88
CA GLU A 156 -6.52 17.09 8.13
C GLU A 156 -7.44 16.43 9.17
N TYR A 157 -8.70 16.85 9.28
CA TYR A 157 -9.65 16.29 10.23
C TYR A 157 -10.13 14.91 9.77
N ARG A 158 -10.34 14.71 8.46
CA ARG A 158 -10.56 13.36 7.91
C ARG A 158 -9.40 12.42 8.23
N LEU A 159 -8.15 12.89 8.13
CA LEU A 159 -6.99 12.08 8.51
C LEU A 159 -7.00 11.73 10.01
N ILE A 160 -7.31 12.67 10.90
CA ILE A 160 -7.42 12.42 12.35
C ILE A 160 -8.53 11.40 12.64
N GLU A 161 -9.74 11.62 12.13
CA GLU A 161 -10.88 10.72 12.35
C GLU A 161 -10.57 9.30 11.87
N TRP A 162 -10.04 9.17 10.66
CA TRP A 162 -9.67 7.88 10.10
C TRP A 162 -8.56 7.19 10.93
N LEU A 163 -7.49 7.91 11.30
CA LEU A 163 -6.38 7.33 12.08
C LEU A 163 -6.80 6.90 13.49
N GLU A 164 -7.63 7.67 14.19
CA GLU A 164 -8.16 7.23 15.50
C GLU A 164 -9.12 6.03 15.34
N ALA A 165 -9.92 5.96 14.26
CA ALA A 165 -10.73 4.78 13.98
C ALA A 165 -9.84 3.54 13.75
N GLN A 166 -8.75 3.67 12.98
CA GLN A 166 -7.76 2.60 12.80
C GLN A 166 -7.12 2.13 14.12
N ARG A 167 -6.78 3.07 15.03
CA ARG A 167 -6.26 2.75 16.36
C ARG A 167 -7.25 1.96 17.21
N LEU A 168 -8.51 2.39 17.21
CA LEU A 168 -9.56 1.73 17.99
C LEU A 168 -9.83 0.31 17.46
N LEU A 169 -9.82 0.10 16.14
CA LEU A 169 -9.89 -1.22 15.48
C LEU A 169 -8.62 -2.08 15.59
N LYS A 170 -7.62 -1.63 16.38
CA LYS A 170 -6.37 -2.35 16.65
C LYS A 170 -5.50 -2.60 15.41
N MET A 171 -5.49 -1.69 14.46
CA MET A 171 -4.40 -1.59 13.49
C MET A 171 -3.09 -1.32 14.24
N ASP A 172 -1.98 -2.03 13.95
CA ASP A 172 -0.69 -1.73 14.58
C ASP A 172 -0.07 -0.44 14.03
N LYS A 173 -0.21 -0.25 12.71
CA LYS A 173 0.57 0.71 11.95
C LYS A 173 -0.15 1.12 10.67
N VAL A 174 -0.01 2.37 10.28
CA VAL A 174 -0.37 2.87 8.95
C VAL A 174 0.90 3.34 8.24
N GLN A 175 1.01 3.11 6.93
CA GLN A 175 2.05 3.73 6.10
C GLN A 175 1.41 4.51 4.96
N LEU A 176 1.53 5.84 5.05
CA LEU A 176 1.03 6.80 4.07
C LEU A 176 2.10 7.05 3.01
N HIS A 177 1.73 6.91 1.73
CA HIS A 177 2.57 7.30 0.60
C HIS A 177 2.00 8.54 -0.07
N PHE A 178 2.85 9.49 -0.43
CA PHE A 178 2.46 10.72 -1.12
C PHE A 178 3.49 11.08 -2.18
N TYR A 179 3.04 11.63 -3.30
CA TYR A 179 3.94 12.23 -4.29
C TYR A 179 4.24 13.69 -3.92
N HIS A 180 3.18 14.48 -3.76
CA HIS A 180 3.24 15.87 -3.33
C HIS A 180 2.16 16.12 -2.25
N MET A 181 2.57 16.71 -1.13
CA MET A 181 1.70 16.98 0.01
C MET A 181 1.34 18.46 -0.01
N THR A 182 0.09 18.78 -0.36
CA THR A 182 -0.36 20.15 -0.69
C THR A 182 -0.86 20.94 0.51
N ASN A 183 -1.09 20.29 1.66
CA ASN A 183 -1.69 20.89 2.85
C ASN A 183 -0.76 20.74 4.07
N LYS A 184 -0.36 21.86 4.66
CA LYS A 184 0.52 21.92 5.84
C LYS A 184 -0.12 21.36 7.12
N ASN A 185 -1.44 21.48 7.26
CA ASN A 185 -2.15 20.92 8.41
C ASN A 185 -2.18 19.40 8.30
N PHE A 186 -2.47 18.86 7.11
CA PHE A 186 -2.40 17.42 6.83
C PHE A 186 -0.99 16.86 7.08
N GLU A 187 0.06 17.56 6.61
CA GLU A 187 1.46 17.22 6.91
C GLU A 187 1.73 17.21 8.43
N SER A 188 1.29 18.25 9.14
CA SER A 188 1.48 18.37 10.60
C SER A 188 0.79 17.23 11.37
N VAL A 189 -0.39 16.81 10.92
CA VAL A 189 -1.09 15.63 11.45
C VAL A 189 -0.29 14.35 11.16
N ALA A 190 0.10 14.11 9.92
CA ALA A 190 0.88 12.92 9.54
C ALA A 190 2.21 12.82 10.33
N GLN A 191 2.89 13.96 10.54
CA GLN A 191 4.11 14.05 11.36
C GLN A 191 3.83 13.76 12.84
N ALA A 192 2.76 14.31 13.43
CA ALA A 192 2.40 14.05 14.83
C ALA A 192 2.14 12.56 15.11
N TYR A 193 1.36 11.90 14.24
CA TYR A 193 1.15 10.45 14.34
C TYR A 193 2.40 9.61 14.03
N SER A 194 3.35 10.15 13.26
CA SER A 194 4.63 9.50 13.01
C SER A 194 5.57 9.61 14.22
N ALA A 195 5.56 10.73 14.94
CA ALA A 195 6.28 10.89 16.20
C ALA A 195 5.72 9.98 17.31
N GLU A 196 4.40 9.75 17.32
CA GLU A 196 3.73 8.76 18.17
C GLU A 196 3.99 7.30 17.73
N GLY A 197 4.77 7.07 16.67
CA GLY A 197 5.14 5.73 16.20
C GLY A 197 3.99 4.95 15.53
N PHE A 198 2.83 5.55 15.29
CA PHE A 198 1.67 4.88 14.67
C PHE A 198 1.65 4.98 13.14
N VAL A 199 2.08 6.13 12.60
CA VAL A 199 2.17 6.35 11.14
C VAL A 199 3.62 6.24 10.68
N ASN A 200 3.83 5.75 9.46
CA ASN A 200 5.04 5.93 8.66
C ASN A 200 4.68 6.82 7.48
N VAL A 201 5.51 7.80 7.16
CA VAL A 201 5.29 8.76 6.08
C VAL A 201 6.35 8.54 5.00
N ARG A 202 5.94 8.29 3.75
CA ARG A 202 6.83 7.97 2.61
C ARG A 202 6.56 8.87 1.42
N LYS A 203 7.57 9.63 0.99
CA LYS A 203 7.52 10.34 -0.28
C LYS A 203 7.86 9.38 -1.42
N LEU A 204 7.07 9.40 -2.49
CA LEU A 204 7.37 8.75 -3.75
C LEU A 204 7.95 9.77 -4.74
N GLY A 205 8.87 9.33 -5.59
CA GLY A 205 9.16 10.04 -6.82
C GLY A 205 8.05 9.79 -7.85
N CYS A 206 7.84 10.74 -8.76
CA CYS A 206 7.08 10.50 -9.99
C CYS A 206 7.88 11.12 -11.14
N PRO A 207 8.81 10.35 -11.74
CA PRO A 207 9.72 10.86 -12.78
C PRO A 207 8.98 11.18 -14.11
N PHE A 208 7.74 10.74 -14.26
CA PHE A 208 6.86 11.06 -15.40
C PHE A 208 5.76 12.07 -15.06
N CYS A 209 5.66 12.58 -13.83
CA CYS A 209 4.70 13.62 -13.48
C CYS A 209 5.28 14.99 -13.81
N GLU A 210 4.67 15.71 -14.75
CA GLU A 210 4.88 17.14 -14.95
C GLU A 210 4.00 17.96 -14.01
N ALA A 211 4.46 19.16 -13.66
CA ALA A 211 3.72 20.08 -12.81
C ALA A 211 2.36 20.44 -13.44
N GLY A 212 1.28 20.23 -12.69
CA GLY A 212 -0.11 20.43 -13.14
C GLY A 212 -0.78 19.22 -13.80
N GLN A 213 -0.13 18.04 -13.87
CA GLN A 213 -0.72 16.79 -14.38
C GLN A 213 -0.69 15.63 -13.35
N GLU A 214 -0.47 15.96 -12.08
CA GLU A 214 -0.26 14.99 -11.00
C GLU A 214 -1.48 14.11 -10.71
N GLU A 215 -2.70 14.63 -10.91
CA GLU A 215 -3.95 13.98 -10.53
C GLU A 215 -4.35 12.81 -11.46
N SER A 216 -3.97 12.86 -12.75
CA SER A 216 -4.20 11.75 -13.69
C SER A 216 -3.08 10.70 -13.62
N LEU A 217 -1.82 11.13 -13.66
CA LEU A 217 -0.66 10.24 -13.61
C LEU A 217 -0.42 9.64 -12.22
N GLY A 218 -0.94 10.26 -11.15
CA GLY A 218 -0.87 9.76 -9.78
C GLY A 218 -1.53 8.39 -9.56
N LEU A 219 -2.38 7.93 -10.48
CA LEU A 219 -2.92 6.57 -10.49
C LEU A 219 -1.83 5.52 -10.76
N LEU A 220 -0.86 5.80 -11.64
CA LEU A 220 0.30 4.91 -11.88
C LEU A 220 1.22 4.77 -10.66
N LEU A 221 1.09 5.65 -9.66
CA LEU A 221 1.86 5.59 -8.41
C LEU A 221 1.18 4.75 -7.33
N MET A 222 -0.13 4.54 -7.43
CA MET A 222 -0.95 3.89 -6.40
C MET A 222 -0.49 2.46 -6.12
N SER A 223 -0.38 1.63 -7.16
CA SER A 223 0.06 0.25 -6.99
C SER A 223 1.55 0.12 -6.60
N PRO A 224 2.50 0.87 -7.19
CA PRO A 224 3.86 0.94 -6.68
C PRO A 224 3.94 1.30 -5.18
N ALA A 225 3.16 2.29 -4.72
CA ALA A 225 3.08 2.66 -3.30
C ALA A 225 2.66 1.49 -2.39
N ILE A 226 1.57 0.80 -2.77
CA ILE A 226 1.01 -0.33 -2.02
C ILE A 226 2.01 -1.48 -1.94
N ASN A 227 2.66 -1.81 -3.06
CA ASN A 227 3.64 -2.91 -3.09
C ASN A 227 4.93 -2.52 -2.35
N GLN A 228 5.35 -1.25 -2.41
CA GLN A 228 6.51 -0.76 -1.65
C GLN A 228 6.26 -0.88 -0.14
N CYS A 229 5.10 -0.42 0.32
CA CYS A 229 4.65 -0.61 1.69
C CYS A 229 4.69 -2.09 2.14
N PHE A 230 4.10 -2.96 1.32
CA PHE A 230 4.01 -4.39 1.57
C PHE A 230 5.38 -5.05 1.70
N TYR A 231 6.30 -4.75 0.78
CA TYR A 231 7.63 -5.33 0.78
C TYR A 231 8.59 -4.71 1.83
N GLU A 232 8.49 -3.41 2.14
CA GLU A 232 9.20 -2.78 3.28
C GLU A 232 8.85 -3.44 4.63
N ASN A 233 7.64 -3.98 4.74
CA ASN A 233 7.07 -4.50 5.97
C ASN A 233 6.88 -6.03 5.97
N LEU A 234 7.44 -6.71 4.96
CA LEU A 234 7.40 -8.16 4.82
C LEU A 234 8.05 -8.84 6.03
N GLY A 235 7.37 -9.81 6.63
CA GLY A 235 7.83 -10.50 7.84
C GLY A 235 7.70 -9.70 9.15
N ARG A 236 7.42 -8.38 9.10
CA ARG A 236 7.16 -7.56 10.30
C ARG A 236 5.70 -7.59 10.74
N TYR A 237 4.78 -7.78 9.80
CA TYR A 237 3.34 -7.85 10.01
C TYR A 237 2.78 -9.14 9.39
N THR A 238 1.78 -9.73 10.04
CA THR A 238 1.10 -10.94 9.59
C THR A 238 0.16 -10.63 8.43
N TYR A 239 -0.48 -9.45 8.50
CA TYR A 239 -1.42 -8.97 7.50
C TYR A 239 -1.05 -7.58 6.99
N THR A 240 -1.37 -7.37 5.72
CA THR A 240 -1.30 -6.08 5.03
C THR A 240 -2.69 -5.72 4.52
N ALA A 241 -3.29 -4.69 5.09
CA ALA A 241 -4.52 -4.09 4.59
C ALA A 241 -4.23 -3.12 3.44
N VAL A 242 -5.19 -3.02 2.52
CA VAL A 242 -5.19 -2.06 1.41
C VAL A 242 -6.60 -1.47 1.29
N PHE A 243 -6.76 -0.25 1.79
CA PHE A 243 -7.94 0.60 1.64
C PHE A 243 -7.58 2.08 1.85
N ASP A 244 -8.38 2.97 1.26
CA ASP A 244 -8.11 4.40 1.12
C ASP A 244 -8.59 5.21 2.35
N LEU A 245 -8.26 6.51 2.41
CA LEU A 245 -8.61 7.38 3.56
C LEU A 245 -10.11 7.71 3.67
N ASP A 246 -10.88 7.50 2.60
CA ASP A 246 -12.33 7.61 2.59
C ASP A 246 -13.03 6.26 2.83
N GLU A 247 -12.28 5.21 3.16
CA GLU A 247 -12.76 3.84 3.35
C GLU A 247 -12.38 3.29 4.72
N ILE A 248 -13.25 2.46 5.29
CA ILE A 248 -12.94 1.74 6.52
C ILE A 248 -13.62 0.37 6.51
N ILE A 249 -12.83 -0.69 6.67
CA ILE A 249 -13.38 -2.02 6.88
C ILE A 249 -13.94 -2.07 8.31
N VAL A 250 -15.25 -2.26 8.45
CA VAL A 250 -15.95 -2.26 9.73
C VAL A 250 -16.37 -3.69 10.09
N PRO A 251 -15.86 -4.26 11.21
CA PRO A 251 -16.31 -5.56 11.68
C PRO A 251 -17.75 -5.51 12.21
N GLN A 252 -18.63 -6.34 11.63
CA GLN A 252 -20.05 -6.37 11.97
C GLN A 252 -20.32 -7.25 13.20
N GLN A 253 -19.65 -8.40 13.30
CA GLN A 253 -19.80 -9.38 14.40
C GLN A 253 -18.64 -9.35 15.42
N HIS A 254 -17.64 -8.49 15.22
CA HIS A 254 -16.41 -8.46 16.02
C HIS A 254 -16.12 -7.03 16.52
N PRO A 255 -15.30 -6.88 17.58
CA PRO A 255 -14.90 -5.55 18.08
C PRO A 255 -13.76 -4.90 17.28
N ASP A 256 -12.87 -5.68 16.65
CA ASP A 256 -11.61 -5.19 16.08
C ASP A 256 -11.09 -6.07 14.92
N TYR A 257 -10.01 -5.63 14.26
CA TYR A 257 -9.40 -6.38 13.17
C TYR A 257 -8.75 -7.71 13.59
N PRO A 258 -7.99 -7.83 14.71
CA PRO A 258 -7.44 -9.11 15.15
C PRO A 258 -8.50 -10.20 15.37
N THR A 259 -9.63 -9.86 16.01
CA THR A 259 -10.74 -10.80 16.24
C THR A 259 -11.48 -11.15 14.95
N LEU A 260 -11.73 -10.16 14.07
CA LEU A 260 -12.29 -10.37 12.73
C LEU A 260 -11.43 -11.34 11.90
N LEU A 261 -10.12 -11.10 11.83
CA LEU A 261 -9.21 -11.94 11.03
C LEU A 261 -9.08 -13.35 11.61
N SER A 262 -9.05 -13.51 12.94
CA SER A 262 -9.10 -14.84 13.57
C SER A 262 -10.37 -15.63 13.21
N ALA A 263 -11.52 -14.96 13.08
CA ALA A 263 -12.76 -15.59 12.65
C ALA A 263 -12.74 -15.96 11.15
N LEU A 264 -12.20 -15.08 10.30
CA LEU A 264 -12.05 -15.33 8.86
C LEU A 264 -11.07 -16.47 8.55
N GLU A 265 -9.96 -16.57 9.29
CA GLU A 265 -9.00 -17.68 9.19
C GLU A 265 -9.66 -19.05 9.45
N LYS A 266 -10.54 -19.12 10.46
CA LYS A 266 -11.29 -20.34 10.79
C LYS A 266 -12.30 -20.72 9.70
N ARG A 267 -12.81 -19.75 8.94
CA ARG A 267 -13.75 -19.98 7.82
C ARG A 267 -13.03 -20.35 6.52
N ALA A 268 -11.89 -19.72 6.22
CA ALA A 268 -11.23 -19.88 4.93
C ALA A 268 -9.70 -19.74 4.99
N ASN A 269 -9.00 -20.81 4.63
CA ASN A 269 -7.56 -20.78 4.37
C ASN A 269 -7.27 -20.19 2.98
N SER A 270 -7.25 -18.85 2.92
CA SER A 270 -7.04 -18.04 1.70
C SER A 270 -5.76 -17.19 1.75
N SER A 271 -5.42 -16.45 0.68
CA SER A 271 -4.36 -15.42 0.71
C SER A 271 -4.88 -14.07 1.18
N SER A 272 -6.13 -13.78 0.87
CA SER A 272 -6.72 -12.44 0.92
C SER A 272 -8.17 -12.53 1.37
N PHE A 273 -8.56 -11.69 2.33
CA PHE A 273 -9.96 -11.51 2.73
C PHE A 273 -10.47 -10.20 2.12
N ALA A 274 -11.56 -10.26 1.36
CA ALA A 274 -12.07 -9.12 0.61
C ALA A 274 -13.48 -8.73 1.04
N PHE A 275 -13.75 -7.43 1.07
CA PHE A 275 -14.95 -6.82 1.64
C PHE A 275 -15.63 -5.96 0.57
N ARG A 276 -16.95 -6.16 0.41
CA ARG A 276 -17.78 -5.34 -0.50
C ARG A 276 -18.04 -3.97 0.10
N ASN A 277 -18.28 -2.97 -0.74
CA ASN A 277 -18.45 -1.59 -0.29
C ASN A 277 -19.89 -1.32 0.11
N TRP A 278 -20.13 -0.77 1.29
CA TRP A 278 -21.35 -0.02 1.56
C TRP A 278 -21.05 1.46 1.33
N TYR A 279 -21.74 2.10 0.40
CA TYR A 279 -21.45 3.50 0.09
C TYR A 279 -22.20 4.43 1.03
N HIS A 280 -21.47 5.30 1.70
CA HIS A 280 -21.99 6.42 2.48
C HIS A 280 -21.88 7.68 1.63
N PHE A 281 -22.80 7.81 0.67
CA PHE A 281 -22.81 8.95 -0.25
C PHE A 281 -23.25 10.23 0.47
N SER A 282 -22.53 11.33 0.25
CA SER A 282 -22.85 12.66 0.82
C SER A 282 -24.29 13.11 0.56
N GLU A 283 -24.84 12.66 -0.56
CA GLU A 283 -26.20 12.92 -1.04
C GLU A 283 -27.30 12.27 -0.18
N LEU A 284 -26.98 11.21 0.60
CA LEU A 284 -27.92 10.58 1.53
C LEU A 284 -28.23 11.48 2.75
N GLY A 285 -27.32 12.41 3.07
CA GLY A 285 -27.47 13.41 4.12
C GLY A 285 -26.51 13.25 5.29
N GLU A 286 -26.53 14.25 6.17
CA GLU A 286 -25.62 14.38 7.31
C GLU A 286 -26.39 14.44 8.64
N ASP A 287 -25.79 13.94 9.72
CA ASP A 287 -26.25 14.19 11.09
C ASP A 287 -25.66 15.49 11.63
N SER A 288 -26.50 16.53 11.75
CA SER A 288 -26.10 17.85 12.24
C SER A 288 -25.75 17.91 13.73
N SER A 289 -25.98 16.83 14.50
CA SER A 289 -25.55 16.73 15.90
C SER A 289 -24.08 16.28 16.06
N VAL A 290 -23.46 15.79 14.98
CA VAL A 290 -22.05 15.39 14.94
C VAL A 290 -21.18 16.61 14.57
N ASP A 291 -19.95 16.67 15.10
CA ASP A 291 -18.98 17.72 14.76
C ASP A 291 -18.79 17.77 13.24
N PRO A 292 -18.95 18.94 12.56
CA PRO A 292 -18.88 19.02 11.11
C PRO A 292 -17.54 18.57 10.52
N ARG A 293 -16.48 18.50 11.33
CA ARG A 293 -15.14 18.04 10.97
C ARG A 293 -14.98 16.51 11.01
N MET A 294 -15.90 15.78 11.65
CA MET A 294 -15.92 14.31 11.71
C MET A 294 -16.76 13.75 10.56
N TYR A 295 -16.17 13.69 9.38
CA TYR A 295 -16.87 13.35 8.14
C TYR A 295 -17.53 11.96 8.16
N MET A 296 -16.85 10.92 8.67
CA MET A 296 -17.39 9.55 8.69
C MET A 296 -18.57 9.43 9.65
N LEU A 297 -18.40 9.85 10.91
CA LEU A 297 -19.50 9.79 11.89
C LEU A 297 -20.68 10.70 11.54
N ARG A 298 -20.45 11.78 10.78
CA ARG A 298 -21.48 12.71 10.29
C ARG A 298 -22.29 12.16 9.11
N HIS A 299 -21.84 11.12 8.42
CA HIS A 299 -22.56 10.48 7.31
C HIS A 299 -23.08 9.07 7.69
N PRO A 300 -24.09 8.94 8.57
CA PRO A 300 -24.54 7.66 9.10
C PRO A 300 -25.40 6.83 8.13
N TYR A 301 -25.78 7.41 6.98
CA TYR A 301 -26.67 6.76 6.01
C TYR A 301 -25.86 6.07 4.92
N SER A 302 -26.24 4.83 4.60
CA SER A 302 -25.61 4.03 3.54
C SER A 302 -26.60 3.72 2.41
N THR A 303 -26.08 3.28 1.26
CA THR A 303 -26.90 2.81 0.13
C THR A 303 -27.72 1.58 0.52
N LYS A 304 -28.88 1.36 -0.12
CA LYS A 304 -29.78 0.23 0.21
C LYS A 304 -29.12 -1.16 0.10
N GLN A 305 -28.14 -1.29 -0.80
CA GLN A 305 -27.37 -2.50 -1.02
C GLN A 305 -25.88 -2.15 -1.08
N GLU A 306 -25.04 -3.13 -0.77
CA GLU A 306 -23.60 -3.12 -0.96
C GLU A 306 -23.20 -3.26 -2.45
N SER A 307 -22.01 -2.80 -2.83
CA SER A 307 -21.50 -2.83 -4.20
C SER A 307 -21.55 -4.23 -4.80
N PRO A 308 -21.74 -4.40 -6.14
CA PRO A 308 -21.74 -5.72 -6.76
C PRO A 308 -20.51 -6.57 -6.39
N PRO A 309 -20.61 -7.92 -6.40
CA PRO A 309 -19.46 -8.78 -6.13
C PRO A 309 -18.23 -8.38 -6.94
N ASP A 310 -17.08 -8.32 -6.27
CA ASP A 310 -15.77 -7.91 -6.82
C ASP A 310 -15.68 -6.47 -7.37
N TYR A 311 -16.76 -5.68 -7.37
CA TYR A 311 -16.74 -4.27 -7.79
C TYR A 311 -16.09 -3.38 -6.74
N SER A 312 -14.89 -2.89 -7.05
CA SER A 312 -14.09 -1.96 -6.26
C SER A 312 -13.88 -2.36 -4.79
N ILE A 313 -13.97 -3.66 -4.50
CA ILE A 313 -13.79 -4.26 -3.17
C ILE A 313 -12.46 -3.84 -2.54
N LYS A 314 -12.36 -3.89 -1.21
CA LYS A 314 -11.09 -3.70 -0.49
C LYS A 314 -10.71 -4.91 0.33
N SER A 315 -9.41 -5.05 0.61
CA SER A 315 -8.85 -6.34 1.03
C SER A 315 -7.85 -6.24 2.17
N ILE A 316 -7.80 -7.30 2.99
CA ILE A 316 -6.74 -7.57 3.96
C ILE A 316 -6.02 -8.85 3.53
N HIS A 317 -4.73 -8.73 3.29
CA HIS A 317 -3.88 -9.76 2.69
C HIS A 317 -2.98 -10.39 3.74
N LYS A 318 -2.74 -11.71 3.64
CA LYS A 318 -1.71 -12.38 4.44
C LYS A 318 -0.33 -12.10 3.83
N SER A 319 0.56 -11.48 4.60
CA SER A 319 1.87 -11.02 4.10
C SER A 319 2.78 -12.18 3.66
N CYS A 320 2.53 -13.41 4.11
CA CYS A 320 3.18 -14.64 3.64
C CYS A 320 2.95 -14.96 2.16
N CYS A 321 1.89 -14.42 1.56
CA CYS A 321 1.09 -15.22 0.65
C CYS A 321 0.72 -14.55 -0.67
N VAL A 322 1.06 -13.27 -0.83
CA VAL A 322 0.86 -12.44 -2.02
C VAL A 322 2.19 -12.07 -2.69
N VAL A 323 2.19 -11.86 -4.00
CA VAL A 323 3.33 -11.33 -4.79
C VAL A 323 3.02 -9.96 -5.39
N ALA A 324 1.81 -9.77 -5.91
CA ALA A 324 1.40 -8.54 -6.59
C ALA A 324 0.08 -8.03 -6.01
N LEU A 325 0.11 -6.84 -5.41
CA LEU A 325 -1.06 -6.15 -4.86
C LEU A 325 -1.58 -5.08 -5.83
N HIS A 326 -2.90 -4.95 -5.90
CA HIS A 326 -3.62 -3.80 -6.46
C HIS A 326 -4.47 -3.16 -5.35
N ASN A 327 -5.00 -1.95 -5.56
CA ASN A 327 -5.85 -1.25 -4.58
C ASN A 327 -7.10 -2.04 -4.13
N HIS A 328 -7.51 -3.08 -4.86
CA HIS A 328 -8.73 -3.85 -4.56
C HIS A 328 -8.47 -5.27 -4.05
N PHE A 329 -7.53 -5.99 -4.64
CA PHE A 329 -7.23 -7.39 -4.35
C PHE A 329 -5.84 -7.78 -4.87
N SER A 330 -5.33 -8.96 -4.47
CA SER A 330 -4.07 -9.50 -5.01
C SER A 330 -4.24 -9.98 -6.44
N TRP A 331 -3.35 -9.55 -7.33
CA TRP A 331 -3.31 -9.95 -8.75
C TRP A 331 -2.41 -11.17 -8.98
N GLU A 332 -1.39 -11.36 -8.14
CA GLU A 332 -0.60 -12.59 -8.08
C GLU A 332 -0.39 -12.99 -6.63
N ASP A 333 -0.68 -14.26 -6.34
CA ASP A 333 -0.36 -14.90 -5.08
C ASP A 333 0.90 -15.78 -5.20
N VAL A 334 1.54 -16.07 -4.07
CA VAL A 334 2.63 -17.06 -4.03
C VAL A 334 2.06 -18.43 -4.49
N PRO A 335 2.73 -19.17 -5.40
CA PRO A 335 2.35 -20.54 -5.75
C PRO A 335 2.47 -21.45 -4.52
N LYS A 336 1.37 -22.05 -4.06
CA LYS A 336 1.32 -22.78 -2.78
C LYS A 336 0.85 -24.22 -2.93
N PRO A 337 1.38 -25.14 -2.10
CA PRO A 337 0.77 -26.44 -1.88
C PRO A 337 -0.46 -26.39 -0.96
N ASN A 338 -0.61 -25.36 -0.11
CA ASN A 338 -1.46 -25.41 1.09
C ASN A 338 -2.55 -24.32 1.23
N THR A 339 -2.96 -23.59 0.19
CA THR A 339 -4.19 -22.76 0.22
C THR A 339 -5.17 -23.16 -0.86
N LYS A 340 -6.46 -23.27 -0.52
CA LYS A 340 -7.50 -23.73 -1.46
C LYS A 340 -8.11 -22.60 -2.33
N ARG A 341 -7.93 -21.33 -1.97
CA ARG A 341 -8.48 -20.15 -2.68
C ARG A 341 -7.54 -18.95 -2.56
N SER A 342 -7.32 -18.21 -3.65
CA SER A 342 -6.56 -16.95 -3.64
C SER A 342 -7.23 -15.89 -2.77
N ARG A 343 -8.52 -15.65 -3.01
CA ARG A 343 -9.36 -14.70 -2.29
C ARG A 343 -10.55 -15.39 -1.62
N TYR A 344 -10.92 -14.96 -0.43
CA TYR A 344 -12.20 -15.23 0.21
C TYR A 344 -12.96 -13.91 0.31
N ASN A 345 -14.10 -13.83 -0.37
CA ASN A 345 -15.02 -12.70 -0.26
C ASN A 345 -15.79 -12.89 1.06
N ALA A 346 -15.59 -11.97 2.00
CA ALA A 346 -16.27 -11.98 3.28
C ALA A 346 -17.77 -11.71 3.11
N GLU A 347 -18.59 -12.45 3.85
CA GLU A 347 -20.02 -12.16 3.95
C GLU A 347 -20.20 -10.81 4.67
N VAL A 348 -21.10 -9.96 4.17
CA VAL A 348 -21.34 -8.59 4.71
C VAL A 348 -21.60 -8.63 6.22
N GLN A 349 -22.34 -9.64 6.70
CA GLN A 349 -22.64 -9.85 8.12
C GLN A 349 -21.41 -10.11 9.02
N ILE A 350 -20.24 -10.41 8.47
CA ILE A 350 -18.98 -10.56 9.21
C ILE A 350 -18.23 -9.22 9.24
N GLY A 351 -18.13 -8.58 8.08
CA GLY A 351 -17.46 -7.30 7.88
C GLY A 351 -17.77 -6.72 6.50
N VAL A 352 -17.72 -5.40 6.39
CA VAL A 352 -18.01 -4.63 5.16
C VAL A 352 -17.00 -3.49 5.05
N ASN A 353 -16.75 -2.97 3.84
CA ASN A 353 -15.98 -1.74 3.67
C ASN A 353 -16.95 -0.56 3.59
N GLU A 354 -16.99 0.34 4.57
CA GLU A 354 -17.80 1.55 4.52
C GLU A 354 -17.04 2.63 3.73
N HIS A 355 -17.60 3.10 2.61
CA HIS A 355 -16.94 4.03 1.66
C HIS A 355 -17.63 5.40 1.63
N TYR A 356 -16.96 6.41 2.20
CA TYR A 356 -17.47 7.74 2.52
C TYR A 356 -17.11 8.80 1.48
N LYS A 357 -17.93 8.95 0.44
CA LYS A 357 -17.58 9.80 -0.73
C LYS A 357 -18.80 10.52 -1.32
N ARG A 358 -18.55 11.35 -2.34
CA ARG A 358 -19.62 11.80 -3.24
C ARG A 358 -20.02 10.67 -4.19
N CYS A 359 -21.28 10.60 -4.61
CA CYS A 359 -21.65 9.66 -5.65
C CYS A 359 -20.83 9.90 -6.95
N HIS A 360 -20.42 8.81 -7.58
CA HIS A 360 -19.43 8.79 -8.67
C HIS A 360 -19.85 7.93 -9.87
N LEU A 361 -21.09 7.44 -9.85
CA LEU A 361 -21.72 6.72 -10.95
C LEU A 361 -22.37 7.72 -11.92
N ASP A 362 -23.05 7.23 -12.94
CA ASP A 362 -23.92 8.06 -13.77
C ASP A 362 -25.06 8.68 -12.94
N LYS A 363 -25.70 9.71 -13.50
CA LYS A 363 -26.68 10.55 -12.79
C LYS A 363 -27.92 9.75 -12.38
N GLU A 364 -28.35 8.83 -13.24
CA GLU A 364 -29.52 8.00 -13.04
C GLU A 364 -29.27 6.96 -11.94
N ALA A 365 -28.14 6.24 -11.99
CA ALA A 365 -27.72 5.31 -10.94
C ALA A 365 -27.46 6.03 -9.60
N CYS A 366 -26.80 7.20 -9.63
CA CYS A 366 -26.64 8.01 -8.42
C CYS A 366 -27.98 8.43 -7.83
N LYS A 367 -28.95 8.81 -8.66
CA LYS A 367 -30.30 9.12 -8.18
C LYS A 367 -30.94 7.87 -7.55
N GLU A 368 -30.98 6.74 -8.25
CA GLU A 368 -31.57 5.49 -7.72
C GLU A 368 -30.96 5.06 -6.38
N MET A 369 -29.63 5.14 -6.25
CA MET A 369 -28.93 4.75 -5.01
C MET A 369 -29.07 5.77 -3.87
N THR A 370 -29.53 7.00 -4.13
CA THR A 370 -29.64 8.09 -3.15
C THR A 370 -31.08 8.54 -2.84
N ASP A 371 -32.06 8.19 -3.68
CA ASP A 371 -33.48 8.48 -3.50
C ASP A 371 -34.09 7.78 -2.26
N VAL A 372 -33.38 6.80 -1.69
CA VAL A 372 -33.78 6.08 -0.48
C VAL A 372 -32.77 6.29 0.65
N LYS A 373 -33.16 7.12 1.63
CA LYS A 373 -32.44 7.28 2.91
C LYS A 373 -32.67 6.06 3.81
N HIS A 374 -31.99 4.96 3.52
CA HIS A 374 -32.21 3.68 4.19
C HIS A 374 -31.30 3.43 5.41
N ASN A 375 -31.92 2.79 6.40
CA ASN A 375 -31.36 1.83 7.36
C ASN A 375 -30.39 2.25 8.48
N LYS A 376 -30.48 1.44 9.54
CA LYS A 376 -29.73 1.51 10.80
C LYS A 376 -28.36 0.83 10.70
N ASP A 377 -28.00 0.30 9.53
CA ASP A 377 -26.82 -0.55 9.35
C ASP A 377 -25.55 0.29 9.11
N GLY A 378 -25.68 1.43 8.41
CA GLY A 378 -24.64 2.48 8.34
C GLY A 378 -24.31 3.14 9.69
N PHE A 379 -24.98 2.76 10.77
CA PHE A 379 -24.59 3.12 12.13
C PHE A 379 -23.54 2.18 12.71
N ARG A 380 -23.10 1.08 12.06
CA ARG A 380 -22.20 0.11 12.71
C ARG A 380 -20.91 0.77 13.21
N LEU A 381 -20.22 1.56 12.40
CA LEU A 381 -19.03 2.31 12.86
C LEU A 381 -19.34 3.20 14.07
N ARG A 382 -20.47 3.91 14.04
CA ARG A 382 -20.92 4.80 15.13
C ARG A 382 -21.33 4.05 16.39
N GLN A 383 -21.92 2.86 16.27
CA GLN A 383 -22.27 1.98 17.39
C GLN A 383 -21.03 1.33 18.00
N LEU A 384 -20.10 0.89 17.15
CA LEU A 384 -18.88 0.21 17.57
C LEU A 384 -17.89 1.16 18.23
N LEU A 385 -17.66 2.34 17.63
CA LEU A 385 -16.58 3.26 18.03
C LEU A 385 -17.04 4.69 18.35
N GLY A 386 -18.24 5.11 17.95
CA GLY A 386 -18.57 6.54 17.80
C GLY A 386 -18.30 7.41 19.03
N LYS A 387 -18.56 6.91 20.25
CA LYS A 387 -18.25 7.63 21.50
C LYS A 387 -16.74 7.80 21.73
N GLU A 388 -15.99 6.71 21.58
CA GLU A 388 -14.54 6.69 21.82
C GLU A 388 -13.80 7.45 20.72
N LEU A 389 -14.24 7.27 19.46
CA LEU A 389 -13.73 7.98 18.29
C LEU A 389 -13.96 9.48 18.40
N THR A 390 -15.15 9.94 18.85
CA THR A 390 -15.40 11.37 19.08
C THR A 390 -14.50 11.94 20.18
N ALA A 391 -14.23 11.19 21.24
CA ALA A 391 -13.33 11.61 22.31
C ALA A 391 -11.87 11.68 21.84
N ALA A 392 -11.40 10.64 21.14
CA ALA A 392 -10.05 10.56 20.59
C ALA A 392 -9.78 11.65 19.54
N PHE A 393 -10.72 11.84 18.60
CA PHE A 393 -10.67 12.91 17.59
C PHE A 393 -10.53 14.29 18.24
N ARG A 394 -11.43 14.64 19.18
CA ARG A 394 -11.37 15.93 19.89
C ARG A 394 -10.08 16.11 20.68
N GLY A 395 -9.59 15.03 21.31
CA GLY A 395 -8.31 15.02 22.01
C GLY A 395 -7.14 15.32 21.05
N LYS A 396 -7.10 14.67 19.89
CA LYS A 396 -6.04 14.86 18.88
C LYS A 396 -6.09 16.24 18.23
N VAL A 397 -7.26 16.72 17.84
CA VAL A 397 -7.45 18.08 17.33
C VAL A 397 -6.92 19.10 18.33
N LYS A 398 -7.27 18.95 19.62
CA LYS A 398 -6.76 19.82 20.69
C LYS A 398 -5.24 19.73 20.89
N GLN A 399 -4.66 18.54 20.73
CA GLN A 399 -3.23 18.30 20.86
C GLN A 399 -2.42 18.96 19.72
N ILE A 400 -2.92 18.90 18.48
CA ILE A 400 -2.17 19.36 17.29
C ILE A 400 -2.41 20.84 16.99
N PHE A 401 -3.66 21.29 17.06
CA PHE A 401 -4.07 22.65 16.65
C PHE A 401 -4.37 23.58 17.84
N GLY A 402 -4.23 23.10 19.07
CA GLY A 402 -4.63 23.81 20.27
C GLY A 402 -6.14 23.74 20.53
N ALA A 403 -6.61 24.43 21.57
CA ALA A 403 -8.04 24.55 21.82
C ALA A 403 -8.68 25.50 20.79
N SER A 404 -9.52 24.95 19.91
CA SER A 404 -10.46 25.70 19.07
C SER A 404 -11.70 26.09 19.86
#